data_AF-A0A533B2V3-F1
#
_entry.id   AF-A0A533B2V3-F1
#
_cell.length_a   1.000
_cell.length_b   1.000
_cell.length_c   1.000
_cell.angle_alpha   90.00
_cell.angle_beta   90.00
_cell.angle_gamma   90.00
#
_symmetry.space_group_name_H-M   'P 1'
#
loop_
_entity.id
_entity.type
_entity.pdbx_description
1 polymer ?
#
loop_
_entity_poly.entity_id
_entity_poly.type
_entity_poly.pdbx_seq_one_letter_code
_entity_poly.pdbx_strand_id
1 'polypeptide(L)'
;MRKTLVAVCIVCSAVVVAGLLKGCASEQRPLPLNSSEQTLLSSNGFGLSLGVEPSTPPVYAQTLLRALRQTKLFREVQPAEKVQGPDLLVRVERPITGNAVIPILSLITLGLIPTVTEEEHGYSFSLRSLKSSEPVVIVEYVHRGYTVLGWVAGLLNFFPHWTGDGVHYDPRFNERLKLAILTKAQEIKAVTSQ
;
A
#
# COMPACT_ATOMS: atom_id res chain seq x y z
N MET A 1 -9.25 -27.53 -39.28
CA MET A 1 -7.90 -27.01 -38.99
C MET A 1 -7.77 -25.50 -39.15
N ARG A 2 -7.99 -24.90 -40.34
CA ARG A 2 -7.80 -23.44 -40.54
C ARG A 2 -8.65 -22.54 -39.62
N LYS A 3 -9.93 -22.90 -39.38
CA LYS A 3 -10.81 -22.15 -38.46
C LYS A 3 -10.37 -22.25 -36.99
N THR A 4 -9.88 -23.42 -36.58
CA THR A 4 -9.36 -23.69 -35.24
C THR A 4 -8.06 -22.91 -35.00
N LEU A 5 -7.17 -22.88 -35.99
CA LEU A 5 -5.92 -22.13 -35.92
C LEU A 5 -6.15 -20.62 -35.83
N VAL A 6 -7.09 -20.09 -36.62
CA VAL A 6 -7.49 -18.67 -36.56
C VAL A 6 -8.12 -18.33 -35.21
N ALA A 7 -8.97 -19.19 -34.66
CA ALA A 7 -9.57 -18.98 -33.33
C ALA A 7 -8.49 -18.96 -32.22
N VAL A 8 -7.51 -19.88 -32.28
CA VAL A 8 -6.37 -19.89 -31.34
C VAL A 8 -5.54 -18.61 -31.49
N CYS A 9 -5.22 -18.17 -32.70
CA CYS A 9 -4.49 -16.92 -32.92
C CYS A 9 -5.25 -15.70 -32.36
N ILE A 10 -6.55 -15.60 -32.59
CA ILE A 10 -7.36 -14.48 -32.07
C ILE A 10 -7.37 -14.49 -30.54
N VAL A 11 -7.53 -15.65 -29.91
CA VAL A 11 -7.49 -15.78 -28.44
C VAL A 11 -6.11 -15.41 -27.92
N CYS A 12 -5.03 -15.94 -28.51
CA CYS A 12 -3.66 -15.59 -28.12
C CYS A 12 -3.38 -14.09 -28.29
N SER A 13 -3.80 -13.49 -29.39
CA SER A 13 -3.63 -12.05 -29.62
C SER A 13 -4.46 -11.22 -28.63
N ALA A 14 -5.69 -11.61 -28.31
CA ALA A 14 -6.51 -10.94 -27.31
C ALA A 14 -5.91 -11.04 -25.90
N VAL A 15 -5.35 -12.20 -25.54
CA VAL A 15 -4.64 -12.41 -24.26
C VAL A 15 -3.38 -11.54 -24.19
N VAL A 16 -2.60 -11.48 -25.27
CA VAL A 16 -1.43 -10.61 -25.36
C VAL A 16 -1.85 -9.16 -25.20
N VAL A 17 -2.81 -8.66 -26.00
CA VAL A 17 -3.28 -7.28 -25.95
C VAL A 17 -3.87 -6.92 -24.57
N ALA A 18 -4.63 -7.82 -23.94
CA ALA A 18 -5.14 -7.60 -22.59
C ALA A 18 -4.01 -7.56 -21.54
N GLY A 19 -2.96 -8.37 -21.71
CA GLY A 19 -1.74 -8.31 -20.89
C GLY A 19 -0.95 -7.01 -21.10
N LEU A 20 -0.86 -6.52 -22.34
CA LEU A 20 -0.23 -5.24 -22.69
C LEU A 20 -0.93 -4.06 -22.02
N LEU A 21 -2.26 -4.12 -21.88
CA LEU A 21 -3.06 -3.05 -21.25
C LEU A 21 -2.88 -2.97 -19.73
N LYS A 22 -2.43 -4.06 -19.06
CA LYS A 22 -2.22 -4.09 -17.60
C LYS A 22 -0.79 -3.76 -17.16
N GLY A 23 0.04 -3.28 -18.09
CA GLY A 23 1.35 -2.74 -17.79
C GLY A 23 2.48 -3.77 -17.83
N CYS A 24 3.69 -3.27 -18.09
CA CYS A 24 4.93 -4.04 -18.10
C CYS A 24 5.51 -4.21 -16.68
N ALA A 25 4.67 -4.13 -15.65
CA ALA A 25 5.05 -4.18 -14.25
C ALA A 25 4.05 -5.03 -13.46
N SER A 26 4.55 -5.74 -12.46
CA SER A 26 3.77 -6.58 -11.57
C SER A 26 4.46 -6.64 -10.22
N GLU A 27 3.74 -6.33 -9.16
CA GLU A 27 4.23 -6.30 -7.79
C GLU A 27 3.59 -7.42 -6.98
N GLN A 28 4.36 -8.03 -6.09
CA GLN A 28 3.87 -9.08 -5.21
C GLN A 28 2.94 -8.48 -4.14
N ARG A 29 1.73 -9.01 -4.06
CA ARG A 29 0.73 -8.61 -3.06
C ARG A 29 1.12 -9.08 -1.65
N PRO A 30 0.73 -8.34 -0.60
CA PRO A 30 0.78 -8.84 0.77
C PRO A 30 -0.03 -10.12 0.92
N LEU A 31 0.37 -10.94 1.90
CA LEU A 31 -0.38 -12.14 2.25
C LEU A 31 -1.79 -11.77 2.73
N PRO A 32 -2.82 -12.56 2.35
CA PRO A 32 -4.18 -12.35 2.85
C PRO A 32 -4.21 -12.51 4.36
N LEU A 33 -5.15 -11.83 5.01
CA LEU A 33 -5.35 -11.93 6.45
C LEU A 33 -5.92 -13.30 6.83
N ASN A 34 -5.45 -13.86 7.95
CA ASN A 34 -6.03 -15.06 8.54
C ASN A 34 -7.33 -14.72 9.33
N SER A 35 -8.05 -15.74 9.80
CA SER A 35 -9.34 -15.56 10.48
C SER A 35 -9.28 -14.74 11.78
N SER A 36 -8.20 -14.86 12.56
CA SER A 36 -8.05 -14.06 13.79
C SER A 36 -7.76 -12.60 13.48
N GLU A 37 -6.93 -12.33 12.47
CA GLU A 37 -6.66 -10.98 11.96
C GLU A 37 -7.92 -10.31 11.39
N GLN A 38 -8.74 -11.05 10.63
CA GLN A 38 -10.01 -10.54 10.09
C GLN A 38 -11.00 -10.14 11.21
N THR A 39 -10.99 -10.87 12.33
CA THR A 39 -11.82 -10.53 13.49
C THR A 39 -11.41 -9.18 14.08
N LEU A 40 -10.09 -8.90 14.14
CA LEU A 40 -9.59 -7.60 14.60
C LEU A 40 -10.01 -6.46 13.66
N LEU A 41 -10.02 -6.66 12.34
CA LEU A 41 -10.47 -5.63 11.39
C LEU A 41 -11.95 -5.26 11.52
N SER A 42 -12.76 -6.16 12.08
CA SER A 42 -14.18 -5.93 12.35
C SER A 42 -14.41 -5.04 13.58
N SER A 43 -13.35 -4.65 14.29
CA SER A 43 -13.45 -3.69 15.40
C SER A 43 -13.94 -2.32 14.92
N ASN A 44 -14.72 -1.66 15.78
CA ASN A 44 -15.18 -0.30 15.52
C ASN A 44 -13.99 0.66 15.42
N GLY A 45 -14.08 1.62 14.49
CA GLY A 45 -13.09 2.69 14.39
C GLY A 45 -12.95 3.50 15.68
N PHE A 46 -11.87 4.26 15.80
CA PHE A 46 -11.56 5.04 17.00
C PHE A 46 -12.49 6.25 17.19
N GLY A 47 -13.13 6.74 16.13
CA GLY A 47 -13.97 7.94 16.20
C GLY A 47 -13.19 9.26 16.39
N LEU A 48 -11.86 9.21 16.31
CA LEU A 48 -10.95 10.34 16.52
C LEU A 48 -10.69 11.13 15.23
N SER A 49 -10.29 12.39 15.39
CA SER A 49 -9.78 13.26 14.32
C SER A 49 -8.24 13.26 14.28
N LEU A 50 -7.67 13.14 13.08
CA LEU A 50 -6.23 13.13 12.85
C LEU A 50 -5.78 14.35 12.02
N GLY A 51 -4.76 15.05 12.51
CA GLY A 51 -3.97 16.01 11.74
C GLY A 51 -2.64 15.40 11.30
N VAL A 52 -2.39 15.30 10.00
CA VAL A 52 -1.10 14.81 9.47
C VAL A 52 -0.14 15.97 9.30
N GLU A 53 0.97 15.94 10.02
CA GLU A 53 2.03 16.95 9.94
C GLU A 53 2.75 16.91 8.59
N PRO A 54 3.25 18.06 8.11
CA PRO A 54 4.00 18.11 6.87
C PRO A 54 5.33 17.35 7.02
N SER A 55 5.75 16.68 5.95
CA SER A 55 7.04 16.02 5.85
C SER A 55 7.91 16.70 4.79
N THR A 56 9.23 16.53 4.92
CA THR A 56 10.18 16.91 3.85
C THR A 56 10.88 15.64 3.38
N PRO A 57 10.66 15.18 2.13
CA PRO A 57 9.79 15.74 1.10
C PRO A 57 8.28 15.57 1.40
N PRO A 58 7.40 16.42 0.82
CA PRO A 58 5.96 16.46 1.14
C PRO A 58 5.17 15.25 0.65
N VAL A 59 5.72 14.48 -0.29
CA VAL A 59 5.06 13.30 -0.84
C VAL A 59 4.75 12.26 0.25
N TYR A 60 5.61 12.11 1.26
CA TYR A 60 5.42 11.09 2.31
C TYR A 60 4.22 11.39 3.23
N ALA A 61 4.04 12.65 3.64
CA ALA A 61 2.86 13.06 4.39
C ALA A 61 1.58 12.92 3.55
N GLN A 62 1.64 13.22 2.25
CA GLN A 62 0.48 13.10 1.35
C GLN A 62 0.07 11.65 1.10
N THR A 63 1.03 10.75 0.90
CA THR A 63 0.75 9.32 0.73
C THR A 63 0.23 8.71 2.03
N LEU A 64 0.84 9.04 3.18
CA LEU A 64 0.34 8.63 4.48
C LEU A 64 -1.08 9.13 4.74
N LEU A 65 -1.37 10.40 4.45
CA LEU A 65 -2.71 10.98 4.57
C LEU A 65 -3.75 10.18 3.77
N ARG A 66 -3.43 9.82 2.52
CA ARG A 66 -4.31 9.02 1.66
C ARG A 66 -4.53 7.62 2.23
N ALA A 67 -3.45 6.97 2.67
CA ALA A 67 -3.51 5.62 3.24
C ALA A 67 -4.34 5.59 4.53
N LEU A 68 -4.13 6.54 5.44
CA LEU A 68 -4.91 6.66 6.69
C LEU A 68 -6.40 6.85 6.41
N ARG A 69 -6.78 7.66 5.40
CA ARG A 69 -8.17 7.80 4.96
C ARG A 69 -8.77 6.47 4.47
N GLN A 70 -7.99 5.70 3.71
CA GLN A 70 -8.44 4.41 3.18
C GLN A 70 -8.69 3.38 4.28
N THR A 71 -8.03 3.48 5.44
CA THR A 71 -8.27 2.57 6.57
C THR A 71 -9.66 2.70 7.19
N LYS A 72 -10.30 3.87 7.06
CA LYS A 72 -11.59 4.22 7.69
C LYS A 72 -11.64 4.00 9.21
N LEU A 73 -10.48 3.97 9.88
CA LEU A 73 -10.38 3.81 11.33
C LEU A 73 -10.68 5.10 12.10
N PHE A 74 -10.51 6.25 11.46
CA PHE A 74 -10.63 7.57 12.06
C PHE A 74 -11.84 8.31 11.49
N ARG A 75 -12.48 9.15 12.31
CA ARG A 75 -13.63 9.96 11.88
C ARG A 75 -13.22 10.95 10.80
N GLU A 76 -12.05 11.53 10.97
CA GLU A 76 -11.53 12.58 10.10
C GLU A 76 -10.01 12.46 10.00
N VAL A 77 -9.48 12.63 8.79
CA VAL A 77 -8.04 12.67 8.54
C VAL A 77 -7.78 13.80 7.54
N GLN A 78 -7.13 14.87 7.97
CA GLN A 78 -6.70 15.95 7.08
C GLN A 78 -5.26 16.39 7.38
N PRO A 79 -4.63 17.22 6.53
CA PRO A 79 -3.39 17.91 6.90
C PRO A 79 -3.57 18.68 8.21
N ALA A 80 -2.54 18.71 9.05
CA ALA A 80 -2.59 19.34 10.37
C ALA A 80 -3.00 20.82 10.30
N GLU A 81 -2.68 21.52 9.21
CA GLU A 81 -3.03 22.93 9.01
C GLU A 81 -4.53 23.14 8.70
N LYS A 82 -5.26 22.08 8.34
CA LYS A 82 -6.67 22.13 7.95
C LYS A 82 -7.62 21.58 8.99
N VAL A 83 -7.13 20.85 10.00
CA VAL A 83 -7.96 20.33 11.09
C VAL A 83 -7.98 21.33 12.23
N GLN A 84 -9.17 21.79 12.62
CA GLN A 84 -9.32 22.60 13.83
C GLN A 84 -9.41 21.69 15.05
N GLY A 85 -8.40 21.75 15.92
CA GLY A 85 -8.35 20.97 17.16
C GLY A 85 -8.32 19.45 16.95
N PRO A 86 -7.33 18.89 16.22
CA PRO A 86 -7.22 17.45 16.04
C PRO A 86 -7.02 16.72 17.37
N ASP A 87 -7.61 15.53 17.52
CA ASP A 87 -7.40 14.69 18.70
C ASP A 87 -5.97 14.14 18.74
N LEU A 88 -5.42 13.81 17.57
CA LEU A 88 -4.06 13.32 17.40
C LEU A 88 -3.35 14.03 16.24
N LEU A 89 -2.07 14.32 16.44
CA LEU A 89 -1.14 14.67 15.37
C LEU A 89 -0.35 13.44 14.94
N VAL A 90 -0.17 13.32 13.63
CA VAL A 90 0.54 12.21 13.00
C VAL A 90 1.78 12.74 12.28
N ARG A 91 2.94 12.19 12.59
CA ARG A 91 4.20 12.54 11.95
C ARG A 91 4.79 11.34 11.22
N VAL A 92 5.32 11.56 10.02
CA VAL A 92 6.14 10.55 9.33
C VAL A 92 7.49 10.43 10.03
N GLU A 93 7.86 9.23 10.46
CA GLU A 93 9.13 8.96 11.15
C GLU A 93 10.25 8.65 10.15
N ARG A 94 9.98 7.74 9.20
CA ARG A 94 10.92 7.40 8.13
C ARG A 94 10.17 7.00 6.85
N PRO A 95 10.74 7.28 5.67
CA PRO A 95 10.20 6.76 4.43
C PRO A 95 10.44 5.24 4.34
N ILE A 96 9.41 4.51 3.89
CA ILE A 96 9.49 3.11 3.48
C ILE A 96 8.94 3.04 2.06
N THR A 97 9.83 3.19 1.09
CA THR A 97 9.49 3.18 -0.34
C THR A 97 10.35 2.19 -1.09
N GLY A 98 9.77 1.60 -2.14
CA GLY A 98 10.45 0.65 -3.00
C GLY A 98 11.71 1.24 -3.63
N ASN A 99 12.63 0.35 -4.01
CA ASN A 99 13.85 0.73 -4.70
C ASN A 99 13.53 1.15 -6.14
N ALA A 100 13.90 2.37 -6.53
CA ALA A 100 13.80 2.78 -7.93
C ALA A 100 14.89 2.07 -8.77
N VAL A 101 14.57 0.87 -9.26
CA VAL A 101 15.47 0.12 -10.14
C VAL A 101 15.22 0.49 -11.60
N ILE A 102 16.27 0.96 -12.28
CA ILE A 102 16.23 1.21 -13.73
C ILE A 102 16.33 -0.14 -14.45
N PRO A 103 15.31 -0.58 -15.20
CA PRO A 103 15.30 -1.91 -15.80
C PRO A 103 16.07 -1.93 -17.12
N ILE A 104 17.39 -1.68 -17.08
CA ILE A 104 18.25 -1.55 -18.28
C ILE A 104 18.13 -2.79 -19.17
N LEU A 105 18.17 -3.98 -18.56
CA LEU A 105 18.11 -5.25 -19.30
C LEU A 105 16.76 -5.45 -19.99
N SER A 106 15.66 -5.12 -19.30
CA SER A 106 14.34 -5.17 -19.92
C SER A 106 14.16 -4.10 -20.99
N LEU A 107 14.78 -2.92 -20.86
CA LEU A 107 14.75 -1.91 -21.92
C LEU A 107 15.49 -2.37 -23.17
N ILE A 108 16.71 -2.91 -23.02
CA ILE A 108 17.53 -3.39 -24.16
C ILE A 108 16.86 -4.59 -24.84
N THR A 109 16.24 -5.48 -24.07
CA THR A 109 15.60 -6.69 -24.59
C THR A 109 14.13 -6.48 -24.98
N LEU A 110 13.68 -5.21 -24.97
CA LEU A 110 12.28 -4.84 -25.19
C LEU A 110 11.30 -5.67 -24.33
N GLY A 111 11.66 -5.98 -23.09
CA GLY A 111 10.83 -6.68 -22.12
C GLY A 111 10.89 -8.21 -22.20
N LEU A 112 11.71 -8.79 -23.10
CA LEU A 112 11.86 -10.24 -23.21
C LEU A 112 12.56 -10.83 -21.98
N ILE A 113 13.61 -10.17 -21.49
CA ILE A 113 14.28 -10.56 -20.26
C ILE A 113 13.73 -9.69 -19.12
N PRO A 114 13.01 -10.28 -18.15
CA PRO A 114 12.43 -9.51 -17.07
C PRO A 114 13.51 -9.01 -16.11
N THR A 115 13.29 -7.83 -15.55
CA THR A 115 14.05 -7.34 -14.40
C THR A 115 13.24 -7.66 -13.16
N VAL A 116 13.84 -8.38 -12.21
CA VAL A 116 13.22 -8.69 -10.91
C VAL A 116 13.97 -7.91 -9.85
N THR A 117 13.25 -7.14 -9.04
CA THR A 117 13.80 -6.38 -7.92
C THR A 117 13.04 -6.69 -6.65
N GLU A 118 13.73 -6.67 -5.52
CA GLU A 118 13.11 -6.70 -4.20
C GLU A 118 12.81 -5.26 -3.76
N GLU A 119 11.59 -5.05 -3.26
CA GLU A 119 11.09 -3.74 -2.85
C GLU A 119 10.48 -3.81 -1.45
N GLU A 120 10.65 -2.73 -0.70
CA GLU A 120 9.99 -2.50 0.58
C GLU A 120 8.94 -1.39 0.42
N HIS A 121 7.69 -1.69 0.78
CA HIS A 121 6.60 -0.73 0.77
C HIS A 121 5.98 -0.63 2.14
N GLY A 122 5.73 0.57 2.63
CA GLY A 122 5.20 0.68 3.98
C GLY A 122 4.95 2.10 4.44
N TYR A 123 4.60 2.19 5.73
CA TYR A 123 4.45 3.45 6.44
C TYR A 123 5.04 3.31 7.84
N SER A 124 5.81 4.31 8.25
CA SER A 124 6.35 4.44 9.60
C SER A 124 6.02 5.84 10.09
N PHE A 125 5.18 5.90 11.11
CA PHE A 125 4.64 7.16 11.61
C PHE A 125 4.35 7.08 13.09
N SER A 126 4.25 8.24 13.71
CA SER A 126 4.03 8.37 15.14
C SER A 126 2.76 9.17 15.39
N LEU A 127 2.00 8.78 16.42
CA LEU A 127 0.78 9.44 16.86
C LEU A 127 0.99 10.08 18.21
N ARG A 128 0.71 11.38 18.28
CA ARG A 128 0.84 12.21 19.47
C ARG A 128 -0.50 12.84 19.80
N SER A 129 -0.88 12.82 21.07
CA SER A 129 -2.02 13.60 21.56
C SER A 129 -1.62 15.07 21.77
N LEU A 130 -2.54 15.99 21.47
CA LEU A 130 -2.37 17.40 21.85
C LEU A 130 -2.77 17.68 23.29
N LYS A 131 -3.53 16.77 23.92
CA LYS A 131 -4.06 16.91 25.28
C LYS A 131 -3.14 16.29 26.33
N SER A 132 -2.22 15.42 25.92
CA SER A 132 -1.36 14.69 26.83
C SER A 132 0.12 14.90 26.49
N SER A 133 0.95 14.96 27.53
CA SER A 133 2.42 14.92 27.43
C SER A 133 2.97 13.49 27.35
N GLU A 134 2.09 12.49 27.27
CA GLU A 134 2.44 11.08 27.20
C GLU A 134 3.24 10.70 25.93
N PRO A 135 3.94 9.55 25.97
CA PRO A 135 4.79 9.10 24.88
C PRO A 135 4.02 8.92 23.57
N VAL A 136 4.75 9.14 22.48
CA VAL A 136 4.25 9.02 21.13
C VAL A 136 4.05 7.53 20.79
N VAL A 137 2.92 7.18 20.19
CA VAL A 137 2.65 5.82 19.72
C VAL A 137 3.26 5.64 18.34
N ILE A 138 4.26 4.78 18.18
CA ILE A 138 4.87 4.48 16.89
C ILE A 138 4.13 3.32 16.22
N VAL A 139 3.68 3.55 14.99
CA VAL A 139 3.08 2.54 14.11
C VAL A 139 3.98 2.37 12.91
N GLU A 140 4.39 1.12 12.67
CA GLU A 140 5.15 0.75 11.50
C GLU A 140 4.53 -0.47 10.81
N TYR A 141 4.35 -0.36 9.50
CA TYR A 141 3.98 -1.45 8.63
C TYR A 141 4.94 -1.49 7.44
N VAL A 142 5.55 -2.65 7.21
CA VAL A 142 6.46 -2.92 6.10
C VAL A 142 5.98 -4.17 5.37
N HIS A 143 5.84 -4.07 4.06
CA HIS A 143 5.68 -5.17 3.13
C HIS A 143 6.96 -5.31 2.32
N ARG A 144 7.53 -6.52 2.30
CA ARG A 144 8.66 -6.86 1.43
C ARG A 144 8.14 -7.81 0.36
N GLY A 145 8.44 -7.49 -0.90
CA GLY A 145 8.01 -8.29 -2.02
C GLY A 145 8.85 -8.04 -3.25
N TYR A 146 8.54 -8.79 -4.31
CA TYR A 146 9.20 -8.63 -5.59
C TYR A 146 8.37 -7.77 -6.54
N THR A 147 9.08 -6.95 -7.31
CA THR A 147 8.56 -6.24 -8.47
C THR A 147 9.23 -6.82 -9.72
N VAL A 148 8.40 -7.21 -10.69
CA VAL A 148 8.84 -7.77 -11.97
C VAL A 148 8.49 -6.79 -13.07
N LEU A 149 9.49 -6.41 -13.85
CA LEU A 149 9.38 -5.50 -14.99
C LEU A 149 9.67 -6.27 -16.29
N GLY A 150 8.83 -6.09 -17.31
CA GLY A 150 8.92 -6.76 -18.61
C GLY A 150 7.62 -7.46 -19.02
N TRP A 151 7.61 -8.13 -20.18
CA TRP A 151 6.38 -8.76 -20.71
C TRP A 151 5.84 -9.87 -19.81
N VAL A 152 6.73 -10.58 -19.13
CA VAL A 152 6.36 -11.64 -18.17
C VAL A 152 5.53 -11.07 -17.02
N ALA A 153 5.71 -9.80 -16.66
CA ALA A 153 4.91 -9.16 -15.61
C ALA A 153 3.41 -9.12 -15.96
N GLY A 154 3.06 -8.92 -17.23
CA GLY A 154 1.69 -8.98 -17.70
C GLY A 154 1.04 -10.36 -17.48
N LEU A 155 1.83 -11.44 -17.56
CA LEU A 155 1.37 -12.79 -17.23
C LEU A 155 1.22 -13.00 -15.73
N LEU A 156 2.09 -12.38 -14.92
CA LEU A 156 2.02 -12.47 -13.45
C LEU A 156 0.72 -11.85 -12.92
N ASN A 157 0.19 -10.82 -13.57
CA ASN A 157 -1.07 -10.16 -13.19
C ASN A 157 -2.33 -11.06 -13.25
N PHE A 158 -2.24 -12.28 -13.82
CA PHE A 158 -3.31 -13.28 -13.76
C PHE A 158 -3.28 -14.11 -12.47
N PHE A 159 -2.18 -14.09 -11.72
CA PHE A 159 -2.04 -14.86 -10.49
C PHE A 159 -2.51 -14.04 -9.28
N PRO A 160 -3.14 -14.68 -8.27
CA PRO A 160 -3.80 -13.99 -7.16
C PRO A 160 -2.84 -13.29 -6.18
N HIS A 161 -1.54 -13.54 -6.29
CA HIS A 161 -0.49 -12.98 -5.44
C HIS A 161 0.25 -11.81 -6.09
N TRP A 162 -0.21 -11.33 -7.25
CA TRP A 162 0.45 -10.30 -8.04
C TRP A 162 -0.55 -9.22 -8.45
N THR A 163 -0.06 -7.99 -8.63
CA THR A 163 -0.87 -6.85 -9.05
C THR A 163 -0.09 -5.94 -10.00
N GLY A 164 -0.75 -5.46 -11.06
CA GLY A 164 -0.19 -4.48 -11.99
C GLY A 164 -0.51 -3.03 -11.61
N ASP A 165 -1.45 -2.84 -10.68
CA ASP A 165 -1.94 -1.52 -10.28
C ASP A 165 -1.06 -0.85 -9.21
N GLY A 166 -0.03 -1.55 -8.73
CA GLY A 166 0.83 -1.14 -7.62
C GLY A 166 0.30 -1.56 -6.25
N VAL A 167 1.20 -1.96 -5.35
CA VAL A 167 0.86 -2.57 -4.06
C VAL A 167 0.14 -1.60 -3.12
N HIS A 168 0.43 -0.30 -3.21
CA HIS A 168 -0.20 0.74 -2.40
C HIS A 168 -1.70 0.94 -2.68
N TYR A 169 -2.18 0.48 -3.83
CA TYR A 169 -3.60 0.54 -4.20
C TYR A 169 -4.31 -0.79 -3.94
N ASP A 170 -3.58 -1.83 -3.56
CA ASP A 170 -4.14 -3.15 -3.29
C ASP A 170 -4.93 -3.17 -1.97
N PRO A 171 -6.15 -3.73 -1.94
CA PRO A 171 -6.93 -3.87 -0.71
C PRO A 171 -6.18 -4.58 0.41
N ARG A 172 -5.36 -5.59 0.10
CA ARG A 172 -4.60 -6.35 1.11
C ARG A 172 -3.55 -5.48 1.80
N PHE A 173 -2.94 -4.54 1.08
CA PHE A 173 -1.98 -3.61 1.67
C PHE A 173 -2.67 -2.67 2.67
N ASN A 174 -3.84 -2.15 2.30
CA ASN A 174 -4.65 -1.31 3.18
C ASN A 174 -5.18 -2.06 4.41
N GLU A 175 -5.59 -3.32 4.25
CA GLU A 175 -6.00 -4.19 5.34
C GLU A 175 -4.86 -4.48 6.32
N ARG A 176 -3.65 -4.73 5.81
CA ARG A 176 -2.45 -4.96 6.63
C ARG A 176 -2.02 -3.69 7.38
N LEU A 177 -2.09 -2.51 6.75
CA LEU A 177 -1.89 -1.23 7.43
C LEU A 177 -2.94 -1.01 8.54
N LYS A 178 -4.22 -1.27 8.24
CA LYS A 178 -5.31 -1.18 9.21
C LYS A 178 -5.05 -2.09 10.42
N LEU A 179 -4.61 -3.32 10.18
CA LEU A 179 -4.23 -4.25 11.23
C LEU A 179 -3.07 -3.72 12.08
N ALA A 180 -2.00 -3.19 11.47
CA ALA A 180 -0.86 -2.62 12.20
C ALA A 180 -1.28 -1.50 13.16
N ILE A 181 -2.22 -0.65 12.74
CA ILE A 181 -2.79 0.40 13.61
C ILE A 181 -3.63 -0.21 14.73
N LEU A 182 -4.48 -1.20 14.42
CA LEU A 182 -5.36 -1.85 15.41
C LEU A 182 -4.59 -2.64 16.46
N THR A 183 -3.43 -3.22 16.12
CA THR A 183 -2.53 -3.84 17.11
C THR A 183 -2.06 -2.83 18.16
N LYS A 184 -2.04 -1.53 17.82
CA LYS A 184 -1.72 -0.42 18.71
C LYS A 184 -2.95 0.27 19.32
N ALA A 185 -4.14 -0.31 19.18
CA ALA A 185 -5.39 0.34 19.59
C ALA A 185 -5.45 0.72 21.07
N GLN A 186 -4.90 -0.09 21.97
CA GLN A 186 -4.88 0.21 23.41
C GLN A 186 -3.97 1.41 23.71
N GLU A 187 -2.78 1.45 23.12
CA GLU A 187 -1.82 2.56 23.25
C GLU A 187 -2.43 3.86 22.69
N ILE A 188 -3.07 3.79 21.51
CA ILE A 188 -3.75 4.94 20.89
C ILE A 188 -4.89 5.46 21.79
N LYS A 189 -5.69 4.56 22.38
CA LYS A 189 -6.77 4.97 23.29
C LYS A 189 -6.23 5.61 24.56
N ALA A 190 -5.15 5.06 25.13
CA ALA A 190 -4.54 5.58 26.35
C ALA A 190 -4.11 7.05 26.19
N VAL A 191 -3.45 7.40 25.09
CA VAL A 191 -2.98 8.77 24.85
C VAL A 191 -4.11 9.78 24.56
N THR A 192 -5.34 9.31 24.26
CA THR A 192 -6.50 10.16 23.97
C THR A 192 -7.54 10.27 25.08
N SER A 193 -7.49 9.41 26.11
CA SER A 193 -8.53 9.30 27.15
C SER A 193 -8.30 10.20 28.37
N GLN A 194 -7.45 11.22 28.25
CA GLN A 194 -7.13 12.22 29.28
C GLN A 194 -7.49 13.62 28.77
#